data_AF-A0AA42U577-F1
#
_entry.id   AF-A0AA42U577-F1
#
_cell.length_a   1.000
_cell.length_b   1.000
_cell.length_c   1.000
_cell.angle_alpha   90.00
_cell.angle_beta   90.00
_cell.angle_gamma   90.00
#
_symmetry.space_group_name_H-M   'P 1'
#
loop_
_entity.id
_entity.type
_entity.pdbx_description
1 polymer ?
#
loop_
_entity_poly.entity_id
_entity_poly.type
_entity_poly.pdbx_seq_one_letter_code
_entity_poly.pdbx_strand_id
1 'polypeptide(L)'
;MDTAQVPAVDLDSTLDIIEPLGHTIIALNSAPAVGDDTEAYIDHLNFVSDAIEQRPAILVVPFTDIETATLFAAQANVETSYRVIAVCYHGATGQEAEIAGAMAAALADSNDPAVPFNGVNLGGVSAVEDRFKLTFERQERALKAGVCIIATGADGKPEIVRAVSTYRKNPDTGIADDIMLDINGALTIDYVRQVMRTAASKERRRKNTAAARRNLRSIFLVEALKLDRAEILQNVEATKSELTVTEDATDRYRVNAAIPSDWVRGMHVIAATLNVY
;
A
#
# COMPACT_ATOMS: atom_id res chain seq x y z
N MET A 1 25.38 -37.43 1.15
CA MET A 1 24.09 -37.08 1.73
C MET A 1 23.59 -35.95 0.84
N ASP A 2 22.73 -36.33 -0.10
CA ASP A 2 22.28 -35.48 -1.21
C ASP A 2 21.43 -34.37 -0.60
N THR A 3 21.96 -33.14 -0.56
CA THR A 3 21.17 -31.96 -0.22
C THR A 3 20.20 -31.77 -1.36
N ALA A 4 18.98 -32.29 -1.19
CA ALA A 4 17.88 -32.01 -2.09
C ALA A 4 17.77 -30.49 -2.23
N GLN A 5 18.28 -29.98 -3.33
CA GLN A 5 18.12 -28.59 -3.72
C GLN A 5 16.62 -28.39 -3.89
N VAL A 6 16.02 -27.60 -2.99
CA VAL A 6 14.64 -27.14 -3.15
C VAL A 6 14.54 -26.62 -4.59
N PRO A 7 13.64 -27.15 -5.43
CA PRO A 7 13.56 -26.71 -6.81
C PRO A 7 13.38 -25.20 -6.78
N ALA A 8 14.25 -24.47 -7.48
CA ALA A 8 14.09 -23.04 -7.66
C ALA A 8 12.73 -22.86 -8.31
N VAL A 9 11.78 -22.35 -7.52
CA VAL A 9 10.44 -22.04 -8.01
C VAL A 9 10.64 -20.88 -8.97
N ASP A 10 10.29 -21.10 -10.23
CA ASP A 10 10.30 -20.05 -11.24
C ASP A 10 9.31 -18.95 -10.80
N LEU A 11 9.84 -17.74 -10.62
CA LEU A 11 9.07 -16.62 -10.08
C LEU A 11 7.95 -16.25 -11.05
N ASP A 12 8.26 -16.14 -12.34
CA ASP A 12 7.28 -15.80 -13.38
C ASP A 12 6.15 -16.81 -13.41
N SER A 13 6.47 -18.11 -13.47
CA SER A 13 5.46 -19.17 -13.39
C SER A 13 4.61 -19.10 -12.11
N THR A 14 5.15 -18.60 -11.00
CA THR A 14 4.38 -18.46 -9.75
C THR A 14 3.43 -17.27 -9.83
N LEU A 15 3.92 -16.13 -10.33
CA LEU A 15 3.13 -14.92 -10.52
C LEU A 15 1.97 -15.18 -11.49
N ASP A 16 2.22 -15.87 -12.60
CA ASP A 16 1.20 -16.31 -13.56
C ASP A 16 0.09 -17.17 -12.92
N ILE A 17 0.46 -18.06 -11.98
CA ILE A 17 -0.51 -18.92 -11.29
C ILE A 17 -1.41 -18.11 -10.35
N ILE A 18 -0.85 -17.13 -9.63
CA ILE A 18 -1.60 -16.36 -8.63
C ILE A 18 -2.36 -15.17 -9.22
N GLU A 19 -1.95 -14.68 -10.39
CA GLU A 19 -2.56 -13.57 -11.13
C GLU A 19 -4.09 -13.70 -11.31
N PRO A 20 -4.64 -14.85 -11.78
CA PRO A 20 -6.08 -15.00 -11.94
C PRO A 20 -6.82 -15.31 -10.62
N LEU A 21 -6.12 -15.76 -9.57
CA LEU A 21 -6.75 -16.19 -8.32
C LEU A 21 -7.25 -15.00 -7.48
N GLY A 22 -6.60 -13.85 -7.64
CA GLY A 22 -6.85 -12.66 -6.82
C GLY A 22 -6.24 -12.80 -5.42
N HIS A 23 -5.26 -11.96 -5.13
CA HIS A 23 -4.58 -11.86 -3.84
C HIS A 23 -4.41 -10.39 -3.50
N THR A 24 -4.43 -10.06 -2.21
CA THR A 24 -4.32 -8.67 -1.73
C THR A 24 -2.94 -8.35 -1.16
N ILE A 25 -2.21 -9.36 -0.68
CA ILE A 25 -0.89 -9.20 -0.09
C ILE A 25 0.00 -10.37 -0.53
N ILE A 26 1.22 -10.06 -0.97
CA ILE A 26 2.30 -11.02 -1.23
C ILE A 26 3.39 -10.75 -0.18
N ALA A 27 3.69 -11.74 0.66
CA ALA A 27 4.73 -11.64 1.67
C ALA A 27 5.94 -12.49 1.25
N LEU A 28 7.11 -11.86 1.13
CA LEU A 28 8.33 -12.56 0.76
C LEU A 28 9.06 -13.09 2.00
N ASN A 29 9.68 -14.26 1.90
CA ASN A 29 10.51 -14.81 2.97
C ASN A 29 11.90 -14.17 3.04
N SER A 30 12.32 -13.46 1.99
CA SER A 30 13.56 -12.70 1.90
C SER A 30 13.43 -11.61 0.85
N ALA A 31 14.34 -10.62 0.86
CA ALA A 31 14.42 -9.66 -0.23
C ALA A 31 14.67 -10.36 -1.58
N PRO A 32 13.98 -9.96 -2.66
CA PRO A 32 14.20 -10.53 -3.99
C PRO A 32 15.58 -10.12 -4.52
N ALA A 33 16.08 -10.85 -5.53
CA ALA A 33 17.29 -10.42 -6.22
C ALA A 33 17.04 -9.06 -6.90
N VAL A 34 18.03 -8.18 -6.79
CA VAL A 34 18.01 -6.88 -7.49
C VAL A 34 18.13 -7.14 -8.99
N GLY A 35 17.31 -6.45 -9.78
CA GLY A 35 17.17 -6.70 -11.22
C GLY A 35 15.89 -7.48 -11.50
N ASP A 36 16.02 -8.58 -12.24
CA ASP A 36 14.91 -9.33 -12.86
C ASP A 36 13.80 -9.72 -11.85
N ASP A 37 14.13 -10.30 -10.69
CA ASP A 37 13.11 -10.69 -9.71
C ASP A 37 12.31 -9.48 -9.19
N THR A 38 13.00 -8.38 -8.91
CA THR A 38 12.34 -7.15 -8.43
C THR A 38 11.45 -6.57 -9.52
N GLU A 39 11.90 -6.58 -10.78
CA GLU A 39 11.11 -6.15 -11.93
C GLU A 39 9.87 -7.01 -12.12
N ALA A 40 9.98 -8.34 -12.05
CA ALA A 40 8.86 -9.26 -12.16
C ALA A 40 7.77 -8.97 -11.10
N TYR A 41 8.14 -8.73 -9.84
CA TYR A 41 7.18 -8.35 -8.82
C TYR A 41 6.51 -6.99 -9.11
N ILE A 42 7.27 -5.99 -9.56
CA ILE A 42 6.72 -4.67 -9.88
C ILE A 42 5.75 -4.74 -11.06
N ASP A 43 6.12 -5.48 -12.12
CA ASP A 43 5.28 -5.68 -13.29
C ASP A 43 3.99 -6.41 -12.94
N HIS A 44 4.09 -7.47 -12.13
CA HIS A 44 2.92 -8.17 -11.61
C HIS A 44 2.01 -7.23 -10.82
N LEU A 45 2.55 -6.44 -9.88
CA LEU A 45 1.77 -5.47 -9.11
C LEU A 45 1.08 -4.44 -10.00
N ASN A 46 1.78 -3.92 -11.01
CA ASN A 46 1.25 -2.94 -11.96
C ASN A 46 0.11 -3.55 -12.79
N PHE A 47 0.31 -4.77 -13.29
CA PHE A 47 -0.68 -5.50 -14.08
C PHE A 47 -1.94 -5.78 -13.27
N VAL A 48 -1.84 -6.48 -12.13
CA VAL A 48 -3.03 -6.89 -11.36
C VAL A 48 -3.81 -5.68 -10.80
N SER A 49 -3.12 -4.56 -10.57
CA SER A 49 -3.71 -3.35 -9.97
C SER A 49 -4.26 -2.34 -10.98
N ASP A 50 -4.12 -2.61 -12.28
CA ASP A 50 -4.46 -1.67 -13.33
C ASP A 50 -5.98 -1.36 -13.39
N ALA A 51 -6.37 -0.54 -14.37
CA ALA A 51 -7.77 -0.16 -14.55
C ALA A 51 -8.67 -1.32 -15.05
N ILE A 52 -8.08 -2.38 -15.61
CA ILE A 52 -8.76 -3.50 -16.26
C ILE A 52 -8.91 -4.66 -15.27
N GLU A 53 -7.80 -5.14 -14.71
CA GLU A 53 -7.72 -6.30 -13.83
C GLU A 53 -8.32 -6.01 -12.45
N GLN A 54 -8.05 -4.82 -11.90
CA GLN A 54 -8.64 -4.33 -10.64
C GLN A 54 -8.55 -5.31 -9.45
N ARG A 55 -7.48 -6.08 -9.37
CA ARG A 55 -7.12 -7.00 -8.27
C ARG A 55 -5.85 -6.47 -7.59
N PRO A 56 -5.93 -5.32 -6.91
CA PRO A 56 -4.75 -4.70 -6.35
C PRO A 56 -4.10 -5.57 -5.28
N ALA A 57 -2.77 -5.55 -5.26
CA ALA A 57 -1.95 -6.24 -4.28
C ALA A 57 -0.91 -5.30 -3.67
N ILE A 58 -0.43 -5.67 -2.48
CA ILE A 58 0.71 -5.06 -1.78
C ILE A 58 1.80 -6.13 -1.63
N LEU A 59 3.04 -5.76 -1.93
CA LEU A 59 4.21 -6.58 -1.69
C LEU A 59 4.89 -6.18 -0.38
N VAL A 60 5.11 -7.15 0.50
CA VAL A 60 5.85 -6.99 1.73
C VAL A 60 7.22 -7.63 1.58
N VAL A 61 8.26 -6.81 1.63
CA VAL A 61 9.66 -7.22 1.47
C VAL A 61 10.40 -7.03 2.80
N PRO A 62 10.88 -8.11 3.45
CA PRO A 62 11.51 -8.00 4.75
C PRO A 62 12.99 -7.67 4.67
N PHE A 63 13.45 -6.87 5.63
CA PHE A 63 14.85 -6.52 5.85
C PHE A 63 15.22 -6.55 7.32
N THR A 64 16.47 -6.93 7.59
CA THR A 64 17.07 -6.91 8.93
C THR A 64 18.26 -5.95 9.01
N ASP A 65 18.64 -5.33 7.89
CA ASP A 65 19.56 -4.21 7.82
C ASP A 65 18.90 -3.00 7.14
N ILE A 66 19.02 -1.85 7.79
CA ILE A 66 18.41 -0.60 7.35
C ILE A 66 19.09 -0.04 6.10
N GLU A 67 20.40 -0.27 5.93
CA GLU A 67 21.12 0.18 4.75
C GLU A 67 20.71 -0.63 3.53
N THR A 68 20.58 -1.95 3.66
CA THR A 68 20.04 -2.82 2.59
C THR A 68 18.61 -2.46 2.24
N ALA A 69 17.74 -2.21 3.23
CA ALA A 69 16.36 -1.78 3.00
C ALA A 69 16.30 -0.45 2.24
N THR A 70 17.17 0.50 2.62
CA THR A 70 17.26 1.82 1.98
C THR A 70 17.73 1.71 0.53
N LEU A 71 18.72 0.85 0.26
CA LEU A 71 19.20 0.59 -1.10
C LEU A 71 18.11 -0.06 -1.96
N PHE A 72 17.36 -1.01 -1.41
CA PHE A 72 16.24 -1.63 -2.11
C PHE A 72 15.14 -0.61 -2.46
N ALA A 73 14.73 0.22 -1.48
CA ALA A 73 13.71 1.24 -1.67
C ALA A 73 14.12 2.34 -2.65
N ALA A 74 15.42 2.53 -2.90
CA ALA A 74 15.97 3.51 -3.83
C ALA A 74 16.04 3.03 -5.29
N GLN A 75 15.69 1.77 -5.59
CA GLN A 75 15.61 1.29 -6.97
C GLN A 75 14.54 2.05 -7.74
N ALA A 76 14.79 2.37 -9.01
CA ALA A 76 13.94 3.28 -9.80
C ALA A 76 12.48 2.81 -9.94
N ASN A 77 12.28 1.50 -10.11
CA ASN A 77 10.96 0.85 -10.18
C ASN A 77 10.30 0.67 -8.81
N VAL A 78 11.05 0.80 -7.71
CA VAL A 78 10.56 0.65 -6.34
C VAL A 78 10.23 2.01 -5.71
N GLU A 79 11.06 3.04 -5.91
CA GLU A 79 10.87 4.38 -5.31
C GLU A 79 9.63 5.14 -5.84
N THR A 80 9.03 4.62 -6.91
CA THR A 80 7.81 5.15 -7.54
C THR A 80 6.57 4.30 -7.21
N SER A 81 6.74 3.17 -6.51
CA SER A 81 5.66 2.25 -6.18
C SER A 81 5.09 2.53 -4.80
N TYR A 82 3.79 2.75 -4.72
CA TYR A 82 3.05 2.81 -3.45
C TYR A 82 2.53 1.44 -2.99
N ARG A 83 2.87 0.38 -3.74
CA ARG A 83 2.40 -1.00 -3.51
C ARG A 83 3.47 -1.88 -2.89
N VAL A 84 4.66 -1.36 -2.64
CA VAL A 84 5.76 -2.09 -2.00
C VAL A 84 6.01 -1.51 -0.62
N ILE A 85 6.16 -2.39 0.36
CA ILE A 85 6.61 -2.06 1.71
C ILE A 85 7.96 -2.74 1.94
N ALA A 86 9.01 -1.93 2.05
CA ALA A 86 10.30 -2.39 2.55
C ALA A 86 10.26 -2.35 4.09
N VAL A 87 9.81 -3.44 4.71
CA VAL A 87 9.69 -3.53 6.18
C VAL A 87 11.04 -3.93 6.78
N CYS A 88 11.55 -3.12 7.72
CA CYS A 88 12.84 -3.32 8.32
C CYS A 88 12.77 -3.37 9.84
N TYR A 89 13.22 -4.48 10.43
CA TYR A 89 13.54 -4.56 11.85
C TYR A 89 15.04 -4.78 12.02
N HIS A 90 15.77 -3.69 12.27
CA HIS A 90 17.24 -3.71 12.27
C HIS A 90 17.79 -4.67 13.32
N GLY A 91 18.69 -5.57 12.92
CA GLY A 91 19.32 -6.57 13.78
C GLY A 91 18.52 -7.85 14.01
N ALA A 92 17.32 -7.98 13.43
CA ALA A 92 16.47 -9.17 13.56
C ALA A 92 16.87 -10.31 12.61
N THR A 93 18.18 -10.48 12.36
CA THR A 93 18.73 -11.44 11.40
C THR A 93 18.17 -12.85 11.63
N GLY A 94 17.69 -13.48 10.55
CA GLY A 94 17.08 -14.81 10.60
C GLY A 94 15.58 -14.80 10.92
N GLN A 95 14.96 -13.62 11.05
CA GLN A 95 13.51 -13.46 11.24
C GLN A 95 12.83 -12.76 10.04
N GLU A 96 13.47 -12.73 8.87
CA GLU A 96 12.97 -12.04 7.68
C GLU A 96 11.55 -12.52 7.31
N ALA A 97 11.34 -13.84 7.28
CA ALA A 97 10.04 -14.42 6.94
C ALA A 97 8.97 -14.09 7.98
N GLU A 98 9.30 -14.11 9.26
CA GLU A 98 8.42 -13.73 10.37
C GLU A 98 8.04 -12.25 10.30
N ILE A 99 8.98 -11.37 9.98
CA ILE A 99 8.72 -9.93 9.78
C ILE A 99 7.71 -9.73 8.64
N ALA A 100 7.94 -10.36 7.49
CA ALA A 100 7.04 -10.23 6.35
C ALA A 100 5.65 -10.80 6.65
N GLY A 101 5.59 -11.98 7.27
CA GLY A 101 4.33 -12.62 7.65
C GLY A 101 3.55 -11.79 8.68
N ALA A 102 4.22 -11.27 9.71
CA ALA A 102 3.60 -10.43 10.74
C ALA A 102 3.13 -9.09 10.18
N MET A 103 3.90 -8.46 9.29
CA MET A 103 3.48 -7.23 8.61
C MET A 103 2.29 -7.47 7.69
N ALA A 104 2.29 -8.57 6.93
CA ALA A 104 1.15 -8.96 6.09
C ALA A 104 -0.11 -9.23 6.93
N ALA A 105 0.03 -9.89 8.08
CA ALA A 105 -1.06 -10.10 9.02
C ALA A 105 -1.62 -8.78 9.58
N ALA A 106 -0.74 -7.84 9.96
CA ALA A 106 -1.14 -6.52 10.43
C ALA A 106 -1.95 -5.77 9.37
N LEU A 107 -1.49 -5.74 8.12
CA LEU A 107 -2.22 -5.10 7.02
C LEU A 107 -3.58 -5.76 6.75
N ALA A 108 -3.66 -7.09 6.85
CA ALA A 108 -4.88 -7.85 6.58
C ALA A 108 -5.94 -7.71 7.68
N ASP A 109 -5.54 -7.45 8.92
CA ASP A 109 -6.44 -7.37 10.08
C ASP A 109 -7.16 -6.02 10.21
N SER A 110 -6.74 -4.98 9.46
CA SER A 110 -7.38 -3.67 9.53
C SER A 110 -8.71 -3.63 8.78
N ASN A 111 -9.80 -3.37 9.51
CA ASN A 111 -11.13 -3.15 8.92
C ASN A 111 -11.31 -1.76 8.31
N ASP A 112 -10.52 -0.79 8.77
CA ASP A 112 -10.56 0.60 8.30
C ASP A 112 -9.23 0.93 7.58
N PRO A 113 -9.26 1.18 6.27
CA PRO A 113 -8.04 1.43 5.50
C PRO A 113 -7.37 2.77 5.86
N ALA A 114 -8.04 3.70 6.55
CA ALA A 114 -7.49 4.99 6.93
C ALA A 114 -6.87 5.01 8.34
N VAL A 115 -7.09 3.97 9.16
CA VAL A 115 -6.51 3.87 10.50
C VAL A 115 -5.01 3.58 10.43
N PRO A 116 -4.14 4.44 11.01
CA PRO A 116 -2.70 4.24 10.99
C PRO A 116 -2.24 3.02 11.77
N PHE A 117 -1.17 2.37 11.30
CA PHE A 117 -0.62 1.16 11.90
C PHE A 117 0.36 1.40 13.06
N ASN A 118 0.58 2.64 13.51
CA ASN A 118 1.55 2.96 14.55
C ASN A 118 1.24 2.19 15.85
N GLY A 119 2.26 1.51 16.40
CA GLY A 119 2.14 0.72 17.62
C GLY A 119 1.48 -0.66 17.44
N VAL A 120 1.15 -1.08 16.21
CA VAL A 120 0.69 -2.45 15.97
C VAL A 120 1.84 -3.42 16.19
N ASN A 121 1.63 -4.40 17.07
CA ASN A 121 2.62 -5.40 17.43
C ASN A 121 2.75 -6.48 16.35
N LEU A 122 3.99 -6.81 15.96
CA LEU A 122 4.32 -7.88 15.03
C LEU A 122 4.41 -9.21 15.78
N GLY A 123 3.27 -9.89 15.90
CA GLY A 123 3.19 -11.21 16.51
C GLY A 123 4.09 -12.23 15.81
N GLY A 124 4.84 -13.03 16.59
CA GLY A 124 5.76 -14.04 16.06
C GLY A 124 7.20 -13.54 15.81
N VAL A 125 7.43 -12.22 15.83
CA VAL A 125 8.77 -11.63 15.76
C VAL A 125 9.33 -11.44 17.17
N SER A 126 10.54 -11.90 17.41
CA SER A 126 11.26 -11.74 18.68
C SER A 126 12.03 -10.42 18.71
N ALA A 127 12.07 -9.79 19.89
CA ALA A 127 12.79 -8.54 20.07
C ALA A 127 14.30 -8.67 19.85
N VAL A 128 14.90 -7.65 19.23
CA VAL A 128 16.35 -7.53 19.06
C VAL A 128 17.04 -7.01 20.31
N GLU A 129 18.34 -7.28 20.42
CA GLU A 129 19.19 -6.68 21.46
C GLU A 129 19.25 -5.15 21.33
N ASP A 130 19.43 -4.47 22.47
CA ASP A 130 19.46 -3.00 22.54
C ASP A 130 20.49 -2.33 21.62
N ARG A 131 21.60 -3.02 21.30
CA ARG A 131 22.63 -2.50 20.37
C ARG A 131 22.12 -2.26 18.95
N PHE A 132 20.99 -2.87 18.57
CA PHE A 132 20.38 -2.69 17.25
C PHE A 132 19.29 -1.61 17.23
N LYS A 133 18.93 -1.04 18.39
CA LYS A 133 17.94 0.03 18.45
C LYS A 133 18.45 1.26 17.70
N LEU A 134 17.62 1.75 16.79
CA LEU A 134 17.91 2.92 15.97
C LEU A 134 17.60 4.21 16.73
N THR A 135 18.44 5.22 16.58
CA THR A 135 18.12 6.58 17.04
C THR A 135 16.94 7.14 16.24
N PHE A 136 16.20 8.09 16.84
CA PHE A 136 15.10 8.78 16.16
C PHE A 136 15.51 9.34 14.79
N GLU A 137 16.67 9.99 14.70
CA GLU A 137 17.19 10.55 13.44
C GLU A 137 17.44 9.46 12.36
N ARG A 138 17.91 8.27 12.75
CA ARG A 138 18.09 7.16 11.80
C ARG A 138 16.74 6.61 11.34
N GLN A 139 15.77 6.50 12.25
CA GLN A 139 14.41 6.07 11.90
C GLN A 139 13.75 7.06 10.94
N GLU A 140 13.77 8.35 11.25
CA GLU A 140 13.21 9.42 10.39
C GLU A 140 13.85 9.44 9.01
N ARG A 141 15.17 9.24 8.92
CA ARG A 141 15.88 9.18 7.65
C ARG A 141 15.42 8.01 6.78
N ALA A 142 15.22 6.84 7.38
CA ALA A 142 14.78 5.65 6.67
C ALA A 142 13.28 5.70 6.32
N LEU A 143 12.43 6.24 7.19
CA LEU A 143 11.03 6.54 6.87
C LEU A 143 10.94 7.49 5.67
N LYS A 144 11.73 8.57 5.68
CA LYS A 144 11.87 9.46 4.53
C LYS A 144 12.45 8.77 3.32
N ALA A 145 13.18 7.66 3.47
CA ALA A 145 13.74 6.85 2.40
C ALA A 145 12.76 5.80 1.82
N GLY A 146 11.53 5.71 2.36
CA GLY A 146 10.53 4.72 1.92
C GLY A 146 10.70 3.36 2.61
N VAL A 147 11.33 3.33 3.79
CA VAL A 147 11.50 2.11 4.59
C VAL A 147 10.52 2.12 5.76
N CYS A 148 9.68 1.09 5.85
CA CYS A 148 8.77 0.86 6.98
C CYS A 148 9.56 0.35 8.19
N ILE A 149 9.64 1.17 9.24
CA ILE A 149 10.47 0.86 10.43
C ILE A 149 9.67 0.10 11.48
N ILE A 150 10.28 -0.98 11.97
CA ILE A 150 9.87 -1.69 13.18
C ILE A 150 10.84 -1.34 14.31
N ALA A 151 10.34 -1.15 15.51
CA ALA A 151 11.14 -0.94 16.72
C ALA A 151 10.64 -1.82 17.86
N THR A 152 11.48 -2.04 18.88
CA THR A 152 11.01 -2.66 20.13
C THR A 152 10.22 -1.62 20.92
N GLY A 153 8.91 -1.84 21.06
CA GLY A 153 8.00 -1.00 21.82
C GLY A 153 8.25 -1.04 23.33
N ALA A 154 7.51 -0.21 24.06
CA ALA A 154 7.62 -0.10 25.50
C ALA A 154 7.21 -1.39 26.25
N ASP A 155 6.37 -2.22 25.63
CA ASP A 155 5.96 -3.54 26.13
C ASP A 155 6.99 -4.65 25.83
N GLY A 156 8.12 -4.30 25.21
CA GLY A 156 9.19 -5.21 24.85
C GLY A 156 8.94 -6.01 23.57
N LYS A 157 7.87 -5.73 22.83
CA LYS A 157 7.53 -6.43 21.59
C LYS A 157 7.88 -5.59 20.36
N PRO A 158 8.19 -6.22 19.22
CA PRO A 158 8.36 -5.49 17.97
C PRO A 158 7.03 -4.85 17.53
N GLU A 159 7.05 -3.55 17.25
CA GLU A 159 5.89 -2.77 16.81
C GLU A 159 6.21 -1.90 15.60
N ILE A 160 5.19 -1.58 14.82
CA ILE A 160 5.31 -0.66 13.67
C ILE A 160 5.50 0.76 14.18
N VAL A 161 6.63 1.39 13.85
CA VAL A 161 6.86 2.83 14.13
C VAL A 161 5.97 3.66 13.21
N ARG A 162 6.02 3.37 11.91
CA ARG A 162 5.12 3.90 10.88
C ARG A 162 5.14 3.00 9.65
N ALA A 163 3.97 2.64 9.14
CA ALA A 163 3.84 1.86 7.92
C ALA A 163 3.89 2.77 6.69
N VAL A 164 5.05 2.82 6.03
CA VAL A 164 5.25 3.57 4.78
C VAL A 164 5.47 2.62 3.62
N SER A 165 5.00 3.02 2.44
CA SER A 165 5.37 2.41 1.17
C SER A 165 6.74 2.92 0.71
N THR A 166 7.25 2.39 -0.40
CA THR A 166 8.48 2.89 -1.04
C THR A 166 8.25 4.13 -1.91
N TYR A 167 7.01 4.62 -2.05
CA TYR A 167 6.67 5.75 -2.91
C TYR A 167 7.27 7.06 -2.40
N ARG A 168 8.14 7.64 -3.22
CA ARG A 168 8.79 8.94 -2.98
C ARG A 168 8.88 9.83 -4.20
N LYS A 169 8.57 9.30 -5.38
CA LYS A 169 8.57 10.04 -6.63
C LYS A 169 7.32 9.73 -7.44
N ASN A 170 6.81 10.77 -8.06
CA ASN A 170 5.73 10.64 -9.02
C ASN A 170 6.26 9.94 -10.30
N PRO A 171 5.68 8.81 -10.72
CA PRO A 171 6.20 8.01 -11.84
C PRO A 171 6.16 8.75 -13.18
N ASP A 172 5.20 9.66 -13.37
CA ASP A 172 5.04 10.39 -14.65
C ASP A 172 6.02 11.56 -14.78
N THR A 173 6.31 12.24 -13.68
CA THR A 173 7.13 13.47 -13.67
C THR A 173 8.55 13.27 -13.16
N GLY A 174 8.80 12.21 -12.40
CA GLY A 174 10.07 11.96 -11.71
C GLY A 174 10.35 12.92 -10.54
N ILE A 175 9.38 13.78 -10.18
CA ILE A 175 9.52 14.77 -9.10
C ILE A 175 9.22 14.10 -7.75
N ALA A 176 9.89 14.56 -6.69
CA ALA A 176 9.63 14.11 -5.33
C ALA A 176 8.16 14.37 -4.94
N ASP A 177 7.50 13.34 -4.45
CA ASP A 177 6.09 13.34 -4.07
C ASP A 177 5.89 12.36 -2.90
N ASP A 178 5.10 12.76 -1.90
CA ASP A 178 4.82 11.97 -0.70
C ASP A 178 3.34 11.59 -0.57
N ILE A 179 2.51 11.89 -1.58
CA ILE A 179 1.05 11.71 -1.51
C ILE A 179 0.64 10.26 -1.26
N MET A 180 1.47 9.29 -1.65
CA MET A 180 1.27 7.86 -1.42
C MET A 180 2.37 7.20 -0.57
N LEU A 181 3.18 8.00 0.15
CA LEU A 181 4.22 7.47 1.03
C LEU A 181 3.63 6.66 2.18
N ASP A 182 2.47 7.08 2.70
CA ASP A 182 1.76 6.32 3.72
C ASP A 182 1.01 5.14 3.11
N ILE A 183 1.18 3.92 3.65
CA ILE A 183 0.53 2.74 3.06
C ILE A 183 -1.00 2.83 3.11
N ASN A 184 -1.54 3.56 4.10
CA ASN A 184 -2.97 3.82 4.22
C ASN A 184 -3.55 4.49 2.97
N GLY A 185 -2.75 5.26 2.21
CA GLY A 185 -3.18 5.82 0.92
C GLY A 185 -3.51 4.73 -0.10
N ALA A 186 -2.65 3.71 -0.23
CA ALA A 186 -2.87 2.58 -1.13
C ALA A 186 -4.10 1.78 -0.72
N LEU A 187 -4.18 1.41 0.57
CA LEU A 187 -5.32 0.67 1.14
C LEU A 187 -6.64 1.42 0.94
N THR A 188 -6.63 2.73 1.14
CA THR A 188 -7.83 3.58 0.99
C THR A 188 -8.31 3.60 -0.45
N ILE A 189 -7.42 3.82 -1.43
CA ILE A 189 -7.81 3.83 -2.85
C ILE A 189 -8.32 2.47 -3.30
N ASP A 190 -7.69 1.38 -2.85
CA ASP A 190 -8.10 0.02 -3.18
C ASP A 190 -9.48 -0.30 -2.58
N TYR A 191 -9.75 0.12 -1.33
CA TYR A 191 -11.05 0.00 -0.70
C TYR A 191 -12.14 0.85 -1.39
N VAL A 192 -11.84 2.12 -1.71
CA VAL A 192 -12.76 3.01 -2.45
C VAL A 192 -13.11 2.37 -3.79
N ARG A 193 -12.13 1.83 -4.52
CA ARG A 193 -12.36 1.11 -5.79
C ARG A 193 -13.29 -0.09 -5.59
N GLN A 194 -13.08 -0.89 -4.54
CA GLN A 194 -13.94 -2.02 -4.21
C GLN A 194 -15.38 -1.58 -3.93
N VAL A 195 -15.58 -0.50 -3.16
CA VAL A 195 -16.90 0.06 -2.85
C VAL A 195 -17.61 0.54 -4.12
N MET A 196 -16.92 1.32 -4.96
CA MET A 196 -17.50 1.84 -6.20
C MET A 196 -17.85 0.72 -7.18
N ARG A 197 -16.97 -0.28 -7.32
CA ARG A 197 -17.24 -1.46 -8.16
C ARG A 197 -18.44 -2.24 -7.65
N THR A 198 -18.54 -2.44 -6.34
CA THR A 198 -19.69 -3.11 -5.69
C THR A 198 -20.99 -2.33 -5.92
N ALA A 199 -20.94 -1.01 -5.87
CA ALA A 199 -22.10 -0.17 -6.14
C ALA A 199 -22.52 -0.21 -7.62
N ALA A 200 -21.55 -0.18 -8.54
CA ALA A 200 -21.80 -0.28 -9.98
C ALA A 200 -22.37 -1.65 -10.37
N SER A 201 -21.91 -2.74 -9.74
CA SER A 201 -22.29 -4.12 -10.08
C SER A 201 -23.74 -4.46 -9.72
N LYS A 202 -24.40 -3.66 -8.86
CA LYS A 202 -25.84 -3.81 -8.54
C LYS A 202 -26.74 -3.68 -9.78
N GLU A 203 -26.28 -3.03 -10.84
CA GLU A 203 -27.02 -2.90 -12.11
C GLU A 203 -26.13 -3.31 -13.30
N ARG A 204 -25.88 -4.62 -13.45
CA ARG A 204 -25.01 -5.17 -14.51
C ARG A 204 -25.50 -4.93 -15.93
N ARG A 205 -26.80 -4.73 -16.14
CA ARG A 205 -27.43 -4.55 -17.47
C ARG A 205 -27.67 -3.09 -17.84
N ARG A 206 -26.89 -2.17 -17.25
CA ARG A 206 -27.00 -0.73 -17.51
C ARG A 206 -26.66 -0.42 -18.97
N LYS A 207 -27.50 0.37 -19.64
CA LYS A 207 -27.21 0.88 -21.00
C LYS A 207 -26.24 2.05 -20.92
N ASN A 208 -25.29 2.17 -21.85
CA ASN A 208 -24.42 3.35 -21.94
C ASN A 208 -25.17 4.55 -22.55
N THR A 209 -26.06 5.17 -21.78
CA THR A 209 -26.80 6.37 -22.15
C THR A 209 -26.45 7.52 -21.21
N ALA A 210 -26.64 8.76 -21.65
CA ALA A 210 -26.42 9.93 -20.80
C ALA A 210 -27.22 9.88 -19.48
N ALA A 211 -28.46 9.38 -19.52
CA ALA A 211 -29.29 9.22 -18.32
C ALA A 211 -28.70 8.18 -17.34
N ALA A 212 -28.25 7.03 -17.86
CA ALA A 212 -27.62 5.98 -17.06
C ALA A 212 -26.27 6.42 -16.47
N ARG A 213 -25.47 7.19 -17.21
CA ARG A 213 -24.21 7.78 -16.71
C ARG A 213 -24.46 8.78 -15.58
N ARG A 214 -25.49 9.65 -15.71
CA ARG A 214 -25.92 10.55 -14.61
C ARG A 214 -26.38 9.76 -13.37
N ASN A 215 -27.10 8.67 -13.55
CA ASN A 215 -27.49 7.80 -12.46
C ASN A 215 -26.28 7.16 -11.77
N LEU A 216 -25.33 6.62 -12.53
CA LEU A 216 -24.09 6.04 -11.98
C LEU A 216 -23.26 7.09 -11.22
N ARG A 217 -23.17 8.31 -11.74
CA ARG A 217 -22.57 9.44 -11.02
C ARG A 217 -23.24 9.66 -9.66
N SER A 218 -24.57 9.66 -9.59
CA SER A 218 -25.29 9.81 -8.32
C SER A 218 -25.00 8.65 -7.36
N ILE A 219 -24.88 7.42 -7.87
CA ILE A 219 -24.52 6.25 -7.05
C ILE A 219 -23.11 6.42 -6.46
N PHE A 220 -22.12 6.78 -7.29
CA PHE A 220 -20.75 7.01 -6.82
C PHE A 220 -20.65 8.16 -5.82
N LEU A 221 -21.36 9.26 -6.06
CA LEU A 221 -21.39 10.37 -5.11
C LEU A 221 -21.97 9.94 -3.75
N VAL A 222 -23.04 9.14 -3.75
CA VAL A 222 -23.64 8.64 -2.50
C VAL A 222 -22.65 7.77 -1.72
N GLU A 223 -21.94 6.85 -2.39
CA GLU A 223 -20.94 6.03 -1.71
C GLU A 223 -19.73 6.86 -1.24
N ALA A 224 -19.25 7.81 -2.05
CA ALA A 224 -18.16 8.70 -1.66
C ALA A 224 -18.52 9.52 -0.41
N LEU A 225 -19.75 10.05 -0.32
CA LEU A 225 -20.24 10.77 0.86
C LEU A 225 -20.40 9.86 2.10
N LYS A 226 -20.54 8.53 1.94
CA LYS A 226 -20.50 7.62 3.09
C LYS A 226 -19.07 7.41 3.57
N LEU A 227 -18.13 7.28 2.64
CA LEU A 227 -16.70 7.17 2.94
C LEU A 227 -16.15 8.46 3.58
N ASP A 228 -16.67 9.62 3.18
CA ASP A 228 -16.40 10.93 3.81
C ASP A 228 -16.83 10.94 5.28
N ARG A 229 -18.08 10.53 5.56
CA ARG A 229 -18.60 10.42 6.93
C ARG A 229 -17.92 9.35 7.77
N ALA A 230 -17.29 8.38 7.14
CA ALA A 230 -16.51 7.33 7.81
C ALA A 230 -15.05 7.72 8.02
N GLU A 231 -14.66 8.95 7.65
CA GLU A 231 -13.27 9.44 7.76
C GLU A 231 -12.27 8.60 6.94
N ILE A 232 -12.73 7.98 5.85
CA ILE A 232 -11.89 7.27 4.87
C ILE A 232 -11.49 8.21 3.73
N LEU A 233 -12.47 8.96 3.23
CA LEU A 233 -12.25 10.08 2.32
C LEU A 233 -12.49 11.40 3.09
N GLN A 234 -12.05 12.51 2.52
CA GLN A 234 -12.41 13.85 2.98
C GLN A 234 -12.60 14.80 1.80
N ASN A 235 -13.23 15.95 2.07
CA ASN A 235 -13.51 17.01 1.09
C ASN A 235 -14.46 16.60 -0.05
N VAL A 236 -15.17 15.48 0.05
CA VAL A 236 -16.07 14.98 -1.02
C VAL A 236 -17.17 15.99 -1.34
N GLU A 237 -17.75 16.64 -0.32
CA GLU A 237 -18.81 17.64 -0.53
C GLU A 237 -18.31 18.87 -1.30
N ALA A 238 -17.04 19.26 -1.11
CA ALA A 238 -16.42 20.39 -1.80
C ALA A 238 -16.08 20.06 -3.26
N THR A 239 -15.62 18.83 -3.53
CA THR A 239 -15.18 18.37 -4.86
C THR A 239 -16.29 17.71 -5.68
N LYS A 240 -17.51 17.55 -5.14
CA LYS A 240 -18.62 16.84 -5.81
C LYS A 240 -18.94 17.34 -7.22
N SER A 241 -18.73 18.63 -7.51
CA SER A 241 -18.95 19.20 -8.85
C SER A 241 -17.98 18.68 -9.90
N GLU A 242 -16.80 18.23 -9.47
CA GLU A 242 -15.73 17.70 -10.32
C GLU A 242 -15.89 16.20 -10.58
N LEU A 243 -16.74 15.50 -9.80
CA LEU A 243 -17.05 14.10 -10.06
C LEU A 243 -17.71 13.96 -11.45
N THR A 244 -17.08 13.20 -12.33
CA THR A 244 -17.56 12.94 -13.69
C THR A 244 -17.78 11.46 -13.95
N VAL A 245 -18.76 11.16 -14.82
CA VAL A 245 -18.99 9.82 -15.38
C VAL A 245 -19.31 10.02 -16.86
N THR A 246 -18.33 9.78 -17.72
CA THR A 246 -18.40 10.09 -19.15
C THR A 246 -18.17 8.86 -19.99
N GLU A 247 -18.72 8.86 -21.20
CA GLU A 247 -18.36 7.87 -22.22
C GLU A 247 -16.88 8.04 -22.57
N ASP A 248 -16.20 6.92 -22.79
CA ASP A 248 -14.82 6.97 -23.27
C ASP A 248 -14.76 7.55 -24.69
N ALA A 249 -13.67 8.24 -25.01
CA ALA A 249 -13.53 8.95 -26.28
C ALA A 249 -13.29 8.01 -27.47
N THR A 250 -12.72 6.82 -27.23
CA THR A 250 -12.35 5.85 -28.27
C THR A 250 -13.17 4.56 -28.16
N ASP A 251 -13.54 4.14 -26.95
CA ASP A 251 -14.37 2.96 -26.71
C ASP A 251 -15.80 3.31 -26.28
N ARG A 252 -16.76 3.24 -27.21
CA ARG A 252 -18.18 3.54 -26.93
C ARG A 252 -18.85 2.56 -25.96
N TYR A 253 -18.24 1.42 -25.66
CA TYR A 253 -18.74 0.47 -24.66
C TYR A 253 -18.19 0.75 -23.26
N ARG A 254 -17.22 1.65 -23.13
CA ARG A 254 -16.58 2.02 -21.87
C ARG A 254 -17.13 3.33 -21.31
N VAL A 255 -17.14 3.41 -19.98
CA VAL A 255 -17.44 4.61 -19.20
C VAL A 255 -16.29 4.86 -18.24
N ASN A 256 -15.80 6.10 -18.22
CA ASN A 256 -14.77 6.54 -17.29
C ASN A 256 -15.40 7.38 -16.19
N ALA A 257 -15.00 7.12 -14.95
CA ALA A 257 -15.40 7.90 -13.80
C ALA A 257 -14.17 8.54 -13.16
N ALA A 258 -14.25 9.85 -12.91
CA ALA A 258 -13.30 10.56 -12.06
C ALA A 258 -14.02 10.92 -10.76
N ILE A 259 -13.43 10.53 -9.63
CA ILE A 259 -13.99 10.75 -8.29
C ILE A 259 -12.94 11.55 -7.51
N PRO A 260 -12.94 12.88 -7.62
CA PRO A 260 -11.98 13.73 -6.93
C PRO A 260 -12.35 13.78 -5.45
N SER A 261 -11.41 13.37 -4.61
CA SER A 261 -11.53 13.36 -3.15
C SER A 261 -10.13 13.17 -2.57
N ASP A 262 -9.91 13.67 -1.37
CA ASP A 262 -8.69 13.39 -0.63
C ASP A 262 -8.89 12.11 0.20
N TRP A 263 -7.85 11.30 0.34
CA TRP A 263 -7.84 10.23 1.35
C TRP A 263 -7.43 10.82 2.71
N VAL A 264 -8.00 10.31 3.79
CA VAL A 264 -7.71 10.81 5.14
C VAL A 264 -6.35 10.29 5.61
N ARG A 265 -5.44 11.21 5.95
CA ARG A 265 -4.09 10.89 6.38
C ARG A 265 -4.00 10.59 7.88
N GLY A 266 -3.11 9.66 8.23
CA GLY A 266 -2.75 9.40 9.62
C GLY A 266 -2.10 10.60 10.31
N MET A 267 -2.46 10.80 11.59
CA MET A 267 -1.87 11.82 12.44
C MET A 267 -0.57 11.31 13.09
N HIS A 268 0.53 11.29 12.32
CA HIS A 268 1.80 10.71 12.76
C HIS A 268 2.66 11.61 13.66
N VAL A 269 2.54 12.93 13.52
CA VAL A 269 3.38 13.90 14.25
C VAL A 269 2.48 14.97 14.86
N ILE A 270 2.62 15.18 16.17
CA ILE A 270 1.92 16.23 16.91
C ILE A 270 2.94 17.26 17.37
N ALA A 271 2.82 18.49 16.88
CA ALA A 271 3.58 19.64 17.36
C ALA A 271 2.69 20.47 18.30
N ALA A 272 3.19 20.79 19.49
CA ALA A 272 2.47 21.57 20.49
C ALA A 272 3.29 22.77 20.96
N THR A 273 2.64 23.92 21.12
CA THR A 273 3.22 25.13 21.72
C THR A 273 2.52 25.39 23.05
N LEU A 274 3.27 25.43 24.15
CA LEU A 274 2.75 25.80 25.46
C LEU A 274 2.83 27.32 25.63
N ASN A 275 1.68 28.00 25.67
CA ASN A 275 1.59 29.41 26.01
C ASN A 275 1.44 29.56 27.52
N VAL A 276 2.46 30.10 28.19
CA VAL A 276 2.43 30.42 29.64
C VAL A 276 2.14 31.91 29.80
N TYR A 277 1.14 32.24 30.61
CA TYR A 277 0.76 33.62 30.95
C TYR A 277 1.16 33.96 32.39
#